data_AF-A0A6N9QI38-F1
#
_entry.id   AF-A0A6N9QI38-F1
#
_cell.length_a   1.000
_cell.length_b   1.000
_cell.length_c   1.000
_cell.angle_alpha   90.00
_cell.angle_beta   90.00
_cell.angle_gamma   90.00
#
_symmetry.space_group_name_H-M   'P 1'
#
loop_
_entity.id
_entity.type
_entity.pdbx_description
1 polymer ?
#
loop_
_entity_poly.entity_id
_entity_poly.type
_entity_poly.pdbx_seq_one_letter_code
_entity_poly.pdbx_strand_id
1 'polypeptide(L)'
;MMTKRRKGILWGLWVLVVLCSLTACSSKSEGQTGASPEEAMIHYLSEERQTQVAQEELETMIFGSFQRGKEDRQYYLLKDHQDIGGEASYCAYILKVTPERDDSYRCEKVAADVGMGAVDAQKSAAEGERSAGWEFPVDDFRIYIGRILDSEYQPYFEGKKLQTDAEGFFFYHTTEEDTEPEFRYR
;
A
#
# COMPACT_ATOMS: atom_id res chain seq x y z
N MET A 1 62.24 34.44 11.64
CA MET A 1 61.88 34.31 10.21
C MET A 1 61.74 32.81 9.92
N MET A 2 60.53 32.26 10.07
CA MET A 2 60.18 30.87 9.74
C MET A 2 58.66 30.74 9.52
N THR A 3 58.32 30.34 8.29
CA THR A 3 57.22 29.46 7.83
C THR A 3 55.74 29.71 8.19
N LYS A 4 55.09 30.39 7.24
CA LYS A 4 53.80 30.10 6.56
C LYS A 4 53.03 28.78 6.85
N ARG A 5 51.70 28.94 6.84
CA ARG A 5 50.57 28.04 6.46
C ARG A 5 49.86 27.25 7.58
N ARG A 6 48.58 27.60 7.79
CA ARG A 6 47.36 26.79 7.51
C ARG A 6 46.17 27.36 8.30
N LYS A 7 45.50 28.37 7.76
CA LYS A 7 44.15 28.78 8.18
C LYS A 7 43.33 28.95 6.90
N GLY A 8 42.58 27.92 6.53
CA GLY A 8 41.82 27.94 5.28
C GLY A 8 41.19 26.61 4.85
N ILE A 9 41.04 25.64 5.76
CA ILE A 9 40.40 24.35 5.45
C ILE A 9 39.13 24.11 6.28
N LEU A 10 38.87 24.92 7.32
CA LEU A 10 37.72 24.67 8.20
C LEU A 10 36.37 25.24 7.71
N TRP A 11 36.37 26.15 6.72
CA TRP A 11 35.14 26.76 6.21
C TRP A 11 34.55 26.06 4.97
N GLY A 12 35.33 25.21 4.29
CA GLY A 12 34.86 24.46 3.12
C GLY A 12 34.01 23.23 3.45
N LEU A 13 34.11 22.72 4.69
CA LEU A 13 33.38 21.51 5.09
C LEU A 13 31.92 21.78 5.51
N TRP A 14 31.59 23.01 5.93
CA TRP A 14 30.24 23.36 6.36
C TRP A 14 29.28 23.66 5.19
N VAL A 15 29.80 24.06 4.02
CA VAL A 15 28.96 24.28 2.84
C VAL A 15 28.60 22.94 2.16
N LEU A 16 29.42 21.89 2.32
CA LEU A 16 29.12 20.58 1.73
C LEU A 16 28.06 19.79 2.53
N VAL A 17 27.92 20.04 3.83
CA VAL A 17 26.92 19.36 4.69
C VAL A 17 25.52 19.96 4.54
N VAL A 18 25.41 21.24 4.16
CA VAL A 18 24.10 21.92 3.98
C VAL A 18 23.50 21.68 2.58
N LEU A 19 24.25 21.12 1.63
CA LEU A 19 23.77 20.84 0.27
C LEU A 19 23.14 19.45 0.08
N CYS A 20 23.18 18.56 1.08
CA CYS A 20 22.50 17.26 1.01
C CYS A 20 21.03 17.30 1.45
N SER A 21 20.48 18.46 1.81
CA SER A 21 19.13 18.58 2.39
C SER A 21 18.06 19.14 1.45
N LEU A 22 18.37 19.40 0.16
CA LEU A 22 17.45 20.09 -0.75
C LEU A 22 17.16 19.38 -2.08
N THR A 23 17.53 18.11 -2.22
CA THR A 23 16.95 17.22 -3.25
C THR A 23 15.97 16.25 -2.61
N ALA A 24 15.00 16.76 -1.85
CA ALA A 24 13.65 16.21 -1.94
C ALA A 24 13.04 16.72 -3.26
N CYS A 25 13.67 16.33 -4.38
CA CYS A 25 13.00 16.38 -5.66
C CYS A 25 11.90 15.32 -5.55
N SER A 26 10.69 15.82 -5.31
CA SER A 26 9.44 15.16 -5.68
C SER A 26 9.57 14.73 -7.15
N SER A 27 10.09 13.53 -7.38
CA SER A 27 9.74 12.80 -8.57
C SER A 27 8.30 12.34 -8.34
N LYS A 28 7.37 12.80 -9.19
CA LYS A 28 6.27 11.92 -9.57
C LYS A 28 6.93 10.58 -9.88
N SER A 29 6.61 9.53 -9.13
CA SER A 29 7.10 8.19 -9.42
C SER A 29 6.60 7.83 -10.81
N GLU A 30 7.43 8.05 -11.83
CA GLU A 30 7.24 7.43 -13.14
C GLU A 30 7.18 5.94 -12.82
N GLY A 31 6.01 5.33 -13.02
CA GLY A 31 5.79 3.96 -12.58
C GLY A 31 6.86 3.02 -13.13
N GLN A 32 7.19 2.00 -12.35
CA GLN A 32 8.33 1.13 -12.64
C GLN A 32 7.94 0.02 -13.61
N THR A 33 8.84 -0.30 -14.54
CA THR A 33 8.58 -1.26 -15.62
C THR A 33 9.19 -2.64 -15.33
N GLY A 34 8.42 -3.72 -15.47
CA GLY A 34 8.88 -5.12 -15.45
C GLY A 34 8.42 -5.90 -16.69
N ALA A 35 8.98 -7.08 -16.95
CA ALA A 35 8.53 -7.92 -18.08
C ALA A 35 7.26 -8.72 -17.74
N SER A 36 6.88 -8.79 -16.46
CA SER A 36 5.58 -9.27 -15.99
C SER A 36 4.96 -8.32 -14.95
N PRO A 37 3.65 -8.45 -14.65
CA PRO A 37 3.02 -7.71 -13.55
C PRO A 37 3.72 -7.93 -12.20
N GLU A 38 4.10 -9.17 -11.91
CA GLU A 38 4.79 -9.56 -10.68
C GLU A 38 6.17 -8.93 -10.61
N GLU A 39 6.95 -8.97 -11.69
CA GLU A 39 8.26 -8.31 -11.75
C GLU A 39 8.16 -6.81 -11.52
N ALA A 40 7.16 -6.14 -12.12
CA ALA A 40 6.94 -4.72 -11.94
C ALA A 40 6.59 -4.38 -10.48
N MET A 41 5.78 -5.22 -9.82
CA MET A 41 5.46 -5.07 -8.39
C MET A 41 6.66 -5.36 -7.49
N ILE A 42 7.46 -6.39 -7.76
CA ILE A 42 8.67 -6.71 -7.01
C ILE A 42 9.69 -5.57 -7.11
N HIS A 43 9.90 -5.04 -8.31
CA HIS A 43 10.74 -3.85 -8.51
C HIS A 43 10.23 -2.69 -7.65
N TYR A 44 8.93 -2.39 -7.74
CA TYR A 44 8.31 -1.31 -6.99
C TYR A 44 8.50 -1.45 -5.48
N LEU A 45 8.14 -2.60 -4.92
CA LEU A 45 8.25 -2.87 -3.50
C LEU A 45 9.70 -2.88 -3.02
N SER A 46 10.63 -3.39 -3.85
CA SER A 46 12.04 -3.45 -3.47
C SER A 46 12.67 -2.06 -3.35
N GLU A 47 12.29 -1.15 -4.26
CA GLU A 47 12.70 0.25 -4.17
C GLU A 47 12.04 0.96 -2.98
N GLU A 48 10.74 0.80 -2.78
CA GLU A 48 9.99 1.43 -1.68
C GLU A 48 10.54 1.02 -0.31
N ARG A 49 10.83 -0.28 -0.14
CA ARG A 49 11.34 -0.84 1.13
C ARG A 49 12.85 -0.72 1.29
N GLN A 50 13.57 -0.28 0.25
CA GLN A 50 15.04 -0.25 0.21
C GLN A 50 15.67 -1.62 0.54
N THR A 51 14.97 -2.71 0.19
CA THR A 51 15.42 -4.09 0.39
C THR A 51 14.91 -4.95 -0.76
N GLN A 52 15.62 -6.02 -1.10
CA GLN A 52 15.14 -6.94 -2.14
C GLN A 52 13.92 -7.71 -1.63
N VAL A 53 12.80 -7.62 -2.36
CA VAL A 53 11.57 -8.41 -2.11
C VAL A 53 11.63 -9.69 -2.93
N ALA A 54 11.36 -10.83 -2.28
CA ALA A 54 11.31 -12.12 -2.95
C ALA A 54 9.94 -12.34 -3.61
N GLN A 55 9.88 -13.20 -4.63
CA GLN A 55 8.60 -13.53 -5.27
C GLN A 55 7.63 -14.21 -4.30
N GLU A 56 8.12 -15.12 -3.46
CA GLU A 56 7.27 -15.79 -2.47
C GLU A 56 6.70 -14.79 -1.45
N GLU A 57 7.47 -13.76 -1.11
CA GLU A 57 6.99 -12.68 -0.23
C GLU A 57 5.85 -11.91 -0.89
N LEU A 58 6.01 -11.49 -2.15
CA LEU A 58 4.94 -10.83 -2.90
C LEU A 58 3.67 -11.69 -2.94
N GLU A 59 3.79 -12.98 -3.24
CA GLU A 59 2.65 -13.89 -3.31
C GLU A 59 1.90 -13.99 -1.98
N THR A 60 2.62 -13.96 -0.85
CA THR A 60 1.99 -13.93 0.48
C THR A 60 1.35 -12.59 0.83
N MET A 61 1.84 -11.50 0.25
CA MET A 61 1.29 -10.16 0.47
C MET A 61 0.02 -9.91 -0.33
N ILE A 62 -0.12 -10.47 -1.54
CA ILE A 62 -1.30 -10.25 -2.38
C ILE A 62 -2.52 -10.86 -1.70
N PHE A 63 -3.43 -10.00 -1.23
CA PHE A 63 -4.70 -10.45 -0.64
C PHE A 63 -5.86 -10.38 -1.64
N GLY A 64 -5.73 -9.60 -2.71
CA GLY A 64 -6.77 -9.45 -3.70
C GLY A 64 -6.31 -8.75 -4.97
N SER A 65 -7.07 -8.93 -6.06
CA SER A 65 -6.87 -8.18 -7.28
C SER A 65 -8.19 -8.03 -8.07
N PHE A 66 -8.29 -6.99 -8.88
CA PHE A 66 -9.43 -6.78 -9.79
C PHE A 66 -9.03 -5.93 -11.00
N GLN A 67 -9.80 -6.05 -12.08
CA GLN A 67 -9.61 -5.25 -13.29
C GLN A 67 -10.65 -4.14 -13.37
N ARG A 68 -10.24 -2.96 -13.83
CA ARG A 68 -11.16 -1.85 -14.05
C ARG A 68 -10.71 -0.93 -15.17
N GLY A 69 -11.69 -0.40 -15.91
CA GLY A 69 -11.48 0.55 -17.00
C GLY A 69 -11.24 -0.13 -18.36
N LYS A 70 -11.05 0.70 -19.40
CA LYS A 70 -10.91 0.25 -20.79
C LYS A 70 -9.49 -0.19 -21.19
N GLU A 71 -8.50 0.10 -20.34
CA GLU A 71 -7.07 -0.14 -20.60
C GLU A 71 -6.56 -1.38 -19.86
N ASP A 72 -7.45 -2.30 -19.46
CA ASP A 72 -7.12 -3.52 -18.71
C ASP A 72 -6.21 -3.26 -17.50
N ARG A 73 -6.43 -2.12 -16.82
CA ARG A 73 -5.67 -1.77 -15.61
C ARG A 73 -6.00 -2.79 -14.53
N GLN A 74 -4.96 -3.46 -14.05
CA GLN A 74 -5.06 -4.42 -12.98
C GLN A 74 -4.70 -3.73 -11.66
N TYR A 75 -5.61 -3.78 -10.71
CA TYR A 75 -5.36 -3.33 -9.35
C TYR A 75 -5.00 -4.53 -8.50
N TYR A 76 -3.91 -4.42 -7.76
CA TYR A 76 -3.46 -5.40 -6.79
C TYR A 76 -3.54 -4.76 -5.40
N LEU A 77 -4.16 -5.47 -4.48
CA LEU A 77 -4.22 -5.08 -3.09
C LEU A 77 -3.31 -6.01 -2.30
N LEU A 78 -2.31 -5.43 -1.67
CA LEU A 78 -1.30 -6.13 -0.90
C LEU A 78 -1.49 -5.78 0.58
N LYS A 79 -1.31 -6.78 1.43
CA LYS A 79 -1.39 -6.68 2.88
C LYS A 79 -0.05 -7.14 3.43
N ASP A 80 0.62 -6.23 4.11
CA ASP A 80 1.87 -6.52 4.81
C ASP A 80 1.63 -6.59 6.31
N HIS A 81 2.32 -7.51 6.98
CA HIS A 81 2.28 -7.64 8.43
C HIS A 81 3.50 -6.95 9.04
N GLN A 82 3.25 -5.96 9.89
CA GLN A 82 4.26 -5.26 10.65
C GLN A 82 4.10 -5.55 12.15
N ASP A 83 5.19 -5.98 12.78
CA ASP A 83 5.26 -6.07 14.24
C ASP A 83 5.73 -4.72 14.78
N ILE A 84 4.79 -3.97 15.37
CA ILE A 84 5.07 -2.67 15.98
C ILE A 84 4.86 -2.82 17.48
N GLY A 85 5.95 -3.01 18.22
CA GLY A 85 5.91 -3.07 19.68
C GLY A 85 5.24 -4.33 20.26
N GLY A 86 5.23 -5.45 19.52
CA GLY A 86 4.61 -6.71 19.95
C GLY A 86 3.13 -6.83 19.58
N GLU A 87 2.59 -5.85 18.86
CA GLU A 87 1.23 -5.90 18.30
C GLU A 87 1.28 -6.12 16.79
N ALA A 88 0.45 -7.05 16.31
CA ALA A 88 0.23 -7.28 14.90
C ALA A 88 -0.47 -6.07 14.29
N SER A 89 0.26 -5.33 13.46
CA SER A 89 -0.26 -4.24 12.63
C SER A 89 -0.24 -4.67 11.17
N TYR A 90 -1.19 -4.17 10.39
CA TYR A 90 -1.23 -4.45 8.95
C TYR A 90 -1.13 -3.16 8.15
N CYS A 91 -0.39 -3.20 7.05
CA CYS A 91 -0.33 -2.11 6.09
C CYS A 91 -0.93 -2.57 4.77
N ALA A 92 -1.86 -1.78 4.22
CA ALA A 92 -2.39 -2.01 2.90
C ALA A 92 -1.61 -1.20 1.85
N TYR A 93 -1.24 -1.86 0.74
CA TYR A 93 -0.74 -1.21 -0.47
C TYR A 93 -1.73 -1.48 -1.60
N ILE A 94 -2.09 -0.44 -2.33
CA ILE A 94 -2.92 -0.54 -3.53
C ILE A 94 -2.04 -0.15 -4.71
N LEU A 95 -1.70 -1.14 -5.51
CA LEU A 95 -0.86 -1.00 -6.69
C LEU A 95 -1.72 -1.08 -7.94
N LYS A 96 -1.48 -0.19 -8.89
CA LYS A 96 -2.04 -0.22 -10.22
C LYS A 96 -0.95 -0.68 -11.17
N VAL A 97 -1.20 -1.79 -11.87
CA VAL A 97 -0.31 -2.33 -12.88
C VAL A 97 -0.97 -2.15 -14.24
N THR A 98 -0.25 -1.51 -15.16
CA THR A 98 -0.74 -1.15 -16.50
C THR A 98 0.19 -1.77 -17.55
N PRO A 99 -0.33 -2.51 -18.54
CA PRO A 99 0.49 -2.95 -19.66
C PRO A 99 0.93 -1.76 -20.52
N GLU A 100 2.18 -1.77 -20.96
CA GLU A 100 2.78 -0.75 -21.82
C GLU A 100 2.94 -1.27 -23.26
N ARG A 101 3.31 -0.38 -24.20
CA ARG A 101 3.36 -0.69 -25.63
C ARG A 101 4.52 -1.61 -26.04
N ASP A 102 5.52 -1.77 -25.19
CA ASP A 102 6.75 -2.53 -25.42
C ASP A 102 6.74 -3.89 -24.71
N ASP A 103 5.54 -4.44 -24.46
CA ASP A 103 5.31 -5.68 -23.70
C ASP A 103 5.85 -5.63 -22.26
N SER A 104 6.08 -4.43 -21.72
CA SER A 104 6.41 -4.22 -20.31
C SER A 104 5.17 -3.84 -19.49
N TYR A 105 5.30 -3.86 -18.17
CA TYR A 105 4.23 -3.51 -17.23
C TYR A 105 4.69 -2.39 -16.32
N ARG A 106 3.94 -1.29 -16.30
CA ARG A 106 4.16 -0.18 -15.37
C ARG A 106 3.41 -0.40 -14.06
N CYS A 107 4.11 -0.40 -12.94
CA CYS A 107 3.55 -0.43 -11.59
C CYS A 107 3.54 0.97 -10.95
N GLU A 108 2.37 1.41 -10.47
CA GLU A 108 2.15 2.70 -9.82
C GLU A 108 1.47 2.50 -8.45
N LYS A 109 1.95 3.19 -7.41
CA LYS A 109 1.26 3.28 -6.13
C LYS A 109 0.02 4.18 -6.27
N VAL A 110 -1.14 3.62 -5.96
CA VAL A 110 -2.42 4.35 -5.90
C VAL A 110 -2.62 4.92 -4.51
N ALA A 111 -2.48 4.05 -3.51
CA ALA A 111 -2.49 4.40 -2.11
C ALA A 111 -1.57 3.42 -1.37
N ALA A 112 -0.88 3.88 -0.33
CA ALA A 112 -0.26 2.96 0.60
C ALA A 112 -0.18 3.53 2.01
N ASP A 113 0.32 2.69 2.91
CA ASP A 113 0.73 3.05 4.27
C ASP A 113 -0.42 3.47 5.18
N VAL A 114 -1.64 3.02 4.87
CA VAL A 114 -2.72 3.08 5.84
C VAL A 114 -2.50 1.94 6.83
N GLY A 115 -2.08 2.30 8.03
CA GLY A 115 -2.02 1.40 9.16
C GLY A 115 -3.44 0.92 9.46
N MET A 116 -3.72 -0.33 9.14
CA MET A 116 -4.94 -1.03 9.54
C MET A 116 -4.75 -1.51 10.98
N GLY A 117 -4.76 -0.54 11.89
CA GLY A 117 -4.32 -0.72 13.26
C GLY A 117 -5.29 -1.54 14.11
N ALA A 118 -4.74 -2.27 15.09
CA ALA A 118 -5.51 -2.96 16.11
C ALA A 118 -6.36 -1.99 16.96
N VAL A 119 -5.90 -0.74 17.15
CA VAL A 119 -6.60 0.29 17.94
C VAL A 119 -7.92 0.70 17.28
N ASP A 120 -7.92 0.95 15.97
CA ASP A 120 -9.14 1.29 15.24
C ASP A 120 -10.12 0.12 15.26
N ALA A 121 -9.62 -1.10 15.06
CA ALA A 121 -10.41 -2.32 15.18
C ALA A 121 -11.00 -2.54 16.58
N GLN A 122 -10.24 -2.29 17.64
CA GLN A 122 -10.70 -2.40 19.03
C GLN A 122 -11.74 -1.33 19.36
N LYS A 123 -11.56 -0.11 18.86
CA LYS A 123 -12.53 0.97 19.03
C LYS A 123 -13.86 0.63 18.33
N SER A 124 -13.81 0.23 17.06
CA SER A 124 -14.98 -0.24 16.31
C SER A 124 -15.69 -1.39 17.03
N ALA A 125 -14.95 -2.36 17.57
CA ALA A 125 -15.53 -3.46 18.33
C ALA A 125 -16.21 -2.97 19.62
N ALA A 126 -15.61 -2.01 20.33
CA ALA A 126 -16.18 -1.43 21.54
C ALA A 126 -17.47 -0.62 21.26
N GLU A 127 -17.60 -0.07 20.05
CA GLU A 127 -18.77 0.65 19.56
C GLU A 127 -19.86 -0.30 18.99
N GLY A 128 -19.58 -1.62 18.96
CA GLY A 128 -20.52 -2.64 18.50
C GLY A 128 -20.55 -2.81 16.98
N GLU A 129 -19.56 -2.28 16.26
CA GLU A 129 -19.44 -2.44 14.82
C GLU A 129 -19.07 -3.88 14.44
N ARG A 130 -19.54 -4.33 13.28
CA ARG A 130 -19.27 -5.69 12.77
C ARG A 130 -17.92 -5.78 12.05
N SER A 131 -17.38 -4.64 11.62
CA SER A 131 -16.09 -4.54 10.94
C SER A 131 -15.44 -3.20 11.23
N ALA A 132 -14.12 -3.16 11.19
CA ALA A 132 -13.37 -1.92 10.97
C ALA A 132 -13.06 -1.78 9.48
N GLY A 133 -13.31 -0.60 8.91
CA GLY A 133 -13.19 -0.35 7.48
C GLY A 133 -12.24 0.82 7.17
N TRP A 134 -11.52 0.69 6.07
CA TRP A 134 -10.67 1.74 5.50
C TRP A 134 -11.07 1.98 4.05
N GLU A 135 -11.33 3.24 3.72
CA GLU A 135 -11.70 3.69 2.39
C GLU A 135 -10.50 4.32 1.67
N PHE A 136 -10.33 3.96 0.40
CA PHE A 136 -9.27 4.45 -0.47
C PHE A 136 -9.89 5.03 -1.75
N PRO A 137 -9.95 6.35 -1.91
CA PRO A 137 -10.44 6.97 -3.14
C PRO A 137 -9.41 6.77 -4.27
N VAL A 138 -9.88 6.35 -5.44
CA VAL A 138 -9.08 6.07 -6.64
C VAL A 138 -9.79 6.65 -7.87
N ASP A 139 -9.32 7.80 -8.37
CA ASP A 139 -9.87 8.49 -9.54
C ASP A 139 -11.42 8.57 -9.54
N ASP A 140 -12.10 7.65 -10.23
CA ASP A 140 -13.55 7.56 -10.42
C ASP A 140 -14.26 6.55 -9.49
N PHE A 141 -13.55 5.92 -8.55
CA PHE A 141 -14.09 4.89 -7.68
C PHE A 141 -13.40 4.86 -6.31
N ARG A 142 -13.87 3.96 -5.44
CA ARG A 142 -13.35 3.73 -4.10
C ARG A 142 -13.06 2.26 -3.91
N ILE A 143 -12.00 1.98 -3.16
CA ILE A 143 -11.68 0.65 -2.67
C ILE A 143 -11.92 0.67 -1.17
N TYR A 144 -12.65 -0.33 -0.67
CA TYR A 144 -12.85 -0.53 0.75
C TYR A 144 -12.14 -1.80 1.16
N ILE A 145 -11.32 -1.69 2.18
CA ILE A 145 -10.70 -2.83 2.86
C ILE A 145 -11.29 -2.87 4.26
N GLY A 146 -11.86 -4.00 4.65
CA GLY A 146 -12.44 -4.16 5.98
C GLY A 146 -11.88 -5.37 6.68
N ARG A 147 -11.90 -5.35 8.01
CA ARG A 147 -11.60 -6.49 8.88
C ARG A 147 -12.83 -6.84 9.69
N ILE A 148 -13.27 -8.09 9.61
CA ILE A 148 -14.36 -8.60 10.44
C ILE A 148 -13.93 -8.62 11.90
N LEU A 149 -14.75 -8.02 12.76
CA LEU A 149 -14.54 -7.99 14.21
C LEU A 149 -15.34 -9.08 14.93
N ASP A 150 -16.43 -9.54 14.30
CA ASP A 150 -17.29 -10.60 14.81
C ASP A 150 -17.38 -11.75 13.80
N SER A 151 -16.75 -12.88 14.15
CA SER A 151 -16.62 -14.04 13.28
C SER A 151 -17.93 -14.80 13.04
N GLU A 152 -19.01 -14.49 13.78
CA GLU A 152 -20.35 -15.01 13.49
C GLU A 152 -20.94 -14.42 12.20
N TYR A 153 -20.35 -13.32 11.71
CA TYR A 153 -20.85 -12.60 10.54
C TYR A 153 -20.02 -12.86 9.29
N GLN A 154 -20.68 -12.68 8.16
CA GLN A 154 -20.13 -12.75 6.83
C GLN A 154 -20.51 -11.50 6.05
N PRO A 155 -19.54 -10.76 5.50
CA PRO A 155 -19.81 -9.62 4.63
C PRO A 155 -20.31 -10.05 3.25
N TYR A 156 -21.29 -9.30 2.74
CA TYR A 156 -21.83 -9.37 1.40
C TYR A 156 -21.81 -7.97 0.78
N PHE A 157 -21.49 -7.88 -0.50
CA PHE A 157 -21.56 -6.64 -1.26
C PHE A 157 -22.34 -6.88 -2.55
N GLU A 158 -23.33 -6.03 -2.84
CA GLU A 158 -24.25 -6.19 -3.98
C GLU A 158 -24.85 -7.61 -4.07
N GLY A 159 -25.22 -8.17 -2.91
CA GLY A 159 -25.79 -9.52 -2.80
C GLY A 159 -24.80 -10.68 -2.96
N LYS A 160 -23.51 -10.41 -3.18
CA LYS A 160 -22.46 -11.43 -3.31
C LYS A 160 -21.65 -11.54 -2.03
N LYS A 161 -21.35 -12.76 -1.62
CA LYS A 161 -20.48 -13.05 -0.48
C LYS A 161 -19.07 -12.52 -0.77
N LEU A 162 -18.53 -11.67 0.09
CA LEU A 162 -17.14 -11.24 -0.01
C LEU A 162 -16.21 -12.34 0.52
N GLN A 163 -15.11 -12.58 -0.19
CA GLN A 163 -14.07 -13.48 0.29
C GLN A 163 -13.34 -12.82 1.46
N THR A 164 -13.00 -13.64 2.45
CA THR A 164 -12.22 -13.22 3.61
C THR A 164 -10.96 -14.07 3.71
N ASP A 165 -9.84 -13.47 4.10
CA ASP A 165 -8.62 -14.22 4.42
C ASP A 165 -8.65 -14.80 5.85
N ALA A 166 -7.55 -15.40 6.27
CA ALA A 166 -7.41 -16.06 7.57
C ALA A 166 -7.52 -15.09 8.75
N GLU A 167 -7.11 -13.83 8.55
CA GLU A 167 -7.16 -12.76 9.55
C GLU A 167 -8.50 -12.01 9.54
N GLY A 168 -9.42 -12.39 8.64
CA GLY A 168 -10.76 -11.83 8.52
C GLY A 168 -10.83 -10.56 7.69
N PHE A 169 -9.80 -10.23 6.90
CA PHE A 169 -9.85 -9.11 5.97
C PHE A 169 -10.66 -9.46 4.72
N PHE A 170 -11.39 -8.48 4.21
CA PHE A 170 -12.11 -8.53 2.96
C PHE A 170 -11.94 -7.20 2.21
N PHE A 171 -12.27 -7.19 0.92
CA PHE A 171 -12.36 -5.94 0.17
C PHE A 171 -13.51 -5.95 -0.82
N TYR A 172 -13.91 -4.76 -1.23
CA TYR A 172 -14.78 -4.51 -2.36
C TYR A 172 -14.44 -3.14 -2.95
N HIS A 173 -14.99 -2.83 -4.11
CA HIS A 173 -14.84 -1.52 -4.73
C HIS A 173 -16.18 -1.02 -5.27
N THR A 174 -16.41 0.29 -5.25
CA THR A 174 -17.67 0.90 -5.70
C THR A 174 -17.43 2.29 -6.29
N THR A 175 -18.35 2.75 -7.13
CA THR A 175 -18.41 4.15 -7.61
C THR A 175 -19.33 5.01 -6.77
N GLU A 176 -20.19 4.37 -5.98
CA GLU A 176 -21.19 5.06 -5.15
C GLU A 176 -20.56 5.54 -3.84
N GLU A 177 -21.03 6.68 -3.35
CA GLU A 177 -20.69 7.19 -2.02
C GLU A 177 -21.53 6.45 -0.97
N ASP A 178 -20.94 6.21 0.20
CA ASP A 178 -21.62 5.66 1.37
C ASP A 178 -22.24 4.26 1.19
N THR A 179 -21.76 3.46 0.22
CA THR A 179 -22.21 2.07 0.04
C THR A 179 -21.41 1.12 0.91
N GLU A 180 -22.01 0.64 1.99
CA GLU A 180 -21.41 -0.31 2.93
C GLU A 180 -21.77 -1.78 2.61
N PRO A 181 -20.96 -2.76 3.04
CA PRO A 181 -21.30 -4.16 2.91
C PRO A 181 -22.39 -4.56 3.91
N GLU A 182 -23.26 -5.47 3.50
CA GLU A 182 -24.22 -6.10 4.40
C GLU A 182 -23.55 -7.22 5.20
N PHE A 183 -23.75 -7.23 6.52
CA PHE A 183 -23.29 -8.33 7.37
C PHE A 183 -24.44 -9.28 7.69
N ARG A 184 -24.26 -10.56 7.34
CA ARG A 184 -25.25 -11.61 7.61
C ARG A 184 -24.64 -12.66 8.53
N TYR A 185 -25.46 -13.23 9.40
CA TYR A 185 -25.07 -14.40 10.18
C TYR A 185 -24.62 -15.55 9.27
N ARG A 186 -23.54 -16.23 9.67
CA ARG A 186 -23.00 -17.41 8.97
C ARG A 186 -23.89 -18.64 9.10
#